data_AF-A0A4S4KVA0-F1
#
_entry.id   AF-A0A4S4KVA0-F1
#
_cell.length_a   1.000
_cell.length_b   1.000
_cell.length_c   1.000
_cell.angle_alpha   90.00
_cell.angle_beta   90.00
_cell.angle_gamma   90.00
#
_symmetry.space_group_name_H-M   'P 1'
#
loop_
_entity.id
_entity.type
_entity.pdbx_description
1 polymer ?
#
loop_
_entity_poly.entity_id
_entity_poly.type
_entity_poly.pdbx_seq_one_letter_code
_entity_poly.pdbx_strand_id
1 'polypeptide(L)'
;MSRILELINGWKEGICTDSRWKDDLGNIRDMHRLLTFKGYRFRDTGSRPQVAAATSNLKTAEELENEDREAQSAKLQELIRRGTPRDLAQAQELMKALAGANPDAKPDYRTQALTELNKLESKVVLLNEILDNVDVASGERFAQGDVYDQVASILTSARPKIQGWISNAETDDPESLDTFLQINDQINTVLNRYEAFKRGDYEAARNPIPAELSKQQQPDSLIDF
;
A
#
# COMPACT_ATOMS: atom_id res chain seq x y z
N MET A 1 -27.53 -14.14 14.23
CA MET A 1 -26.24 -14.80 14.56
C MET A 1 -25.31 -14.93 13.34
N SER A 2 -25.84 -15.14 12.13
CA SER A 2 -25.07 -15.09 10.86
C SER A 2 -24.25 -13.81 10.69
N ARG A 3 -24.84 -12.65 11.02
CA ARG A 3 -24.16 -11.34 10.90
C ARG A 3 -22.86 -11.23 11.70
N ILE A 4 -22.80 -11.85 12.88
CA ILE A 4 -21.59 -11.82 13.72
C ILE A 4 -20.48 -12.65 13.07
N LEU A 5 -20.83 -13.82 12.51
CA LEU A 5 -19.87 -14.66 11.79
C LEU A 5 -19.36 -13.98 10.52
N GLU A 6 -20.24 -13.30 9.79
CA GLU A 6 -19.86 -12.48 8.63
C GLU A 6 -18.88 -11.36 9.01
N LEU A 7 -19.15 -10.63 10.10
CA LEU A 7 -18.27 -9.56 10.58
C LEU A 7 -16.92 -10.09 11.03
N ILE A 8 -16.89 -11.18 11.81
CA ILE A 8 -15.64 -11.79 12.25
C ILE A 8 -14.83 -12.31 11.07
N ASN A 9 -15.49 -12.95 10.09
CA ASN A 9 -14.80 -13.38 8.87
C ASN A 9 -14.24 -12.20 8.10
N GLY A 10 -15.05 -11.16 7.90
CA GLY A 10 -14.64 -9.94 7.24
C GLY A 10 -13.46 -9.27 7.95
N TRP A 11 -13.45 -9.19 9.27
CA TRP A 11 -12.32 -8.62 10.01
C TRP A 11 -11.07 -9.50 9.91
N LYS A 12 -11.23 -10.82 10.01
CA LYS A 12 -10.11 -11.78 9.89
C LYS A 12 -9.47 -11.73 8.51
N GLU A 13 -10.25 -11.62 7.44
CA GLU A 13 -9.78 -11.55 6.05
C GLU A 13 -9.40 -10.13 5.62
N GLY A 14 -9.47 -9.17 6.54
CA GLY A 14 -9.33 -7.76 6.23
C GLY A 14 -8.36 -7.05 7.12
N ILE A 15 -8.88 -6.36 8.13
CA ILE A 15 -8.06 -5.58 9.05
C ILE A 15 -7.03 -6.45 9.79
N CYS A 16 -7.30 -7.75 9.99
CA CYS A 16 -6.34 -8.65 10.62
C CYS A 16 -5.20 -9.11 9.69
N THR A 17 -5.30 -8.87 8.37
CA THR A 17 -4.25 -9.19 7.39
C THR A 17 -3.56 -7.94 6.88
N ASP A 18 -4.36 -6.92 6.58
CA ASP A 18 -3.93 -5.76 5.78
C ASP A 18 -3.58 -4.54 6.63
N SER A 19 -4.04 -4.49 7.89
CA SER A 19 -3.77 -3.36 8.79
C SER A 19 -2.34 -3.38 9.33
N ARG A 20 -1.78 -2.19 9.52
CA ARG A 20 -0.54 -1.96 10.29
C ARG A 20 -0.63 -2.50 11.72
N TRP A 21 -1.82 -2.43 12.33
CA TRP A 21 -2.08 -2.82 13.73
C TRP A 21 -2.61 -4.25 13.86
N LYS A 22 -2.39 -5.11 12.85
CA LYS A 22 -2.90 -6.49 12.82
C LYS A 22 -2.50 -7.35 14.03
N ASP A 23 -1.37 -7.03 14.67
CA ASP A 23 -0.89 -7.76 15.83
C ASP A 23 -1.76 -7.51 17.07
N ASP A 24 -2.34 -6.31 17.20
CA ASP A 24 -3.32 -5.99 18.24
C ASP A 24 -4.67 -6.70 18.03
N LEU A 25 -4.94 -7.18 16.81
CA LEU A 25 -6.18 -7.87 16.44
C LEU A 25 -6.11 -9.40 16.62
N GLY A 26 -5.17 -9.89 17.44
CA GLY A 26 -5.01 -11.32 17.77
C GLY A 26 -6.29 -11.99 18.27
N ASN A 27 -7.03 -11.33 19.16
CA ASN A 27 -8.27 -11.86 19.72
C ASN A 27 -9.34 -12.16 18.66
N ILE A 28 -9.39 -11.38 17.57
CA ILE A 28 -10.33 -11.62 16.46
C ILE A 28 -9.93 -12.88 15.70
N ARG A 29 -8.62 -13.08 15.44
CA ARG A 29 -8.09 -14.29 14.80
C ARG A 29 -8.36 -15.53 15.65
N ASP A 30 -8.19 -15.43 16.96
CA ASP A 30 -8.43 -16.54 17.88
C ASP A 30 -9.93 -16.84 18.01
N MET A 31 -10.80 -15.83 18.06
CA MET A 31 -12.25 -16.03 18.00
C MET A 31 -12.66 -16.75 16.72
N HIS A 32 -12.11 -16.35 15.56
CA HIS A 32 -12.37 -17.02 14.29
C HIS A 32 -12.00 -18.51 14.35
N ARG A 33 -10.78 -18.84 14.82
CA ARG A 33 -10.32 -20.23 15.01
C ARG A 33 -11.21 -21.02 15.96
N LEU A 34 -11.56 -20.44 17.12
CA LEU A 34 -12.40 -21.08 18.13
C LEU A 34 -13.80 -21.38 17.61
N LEU A 35 -14.40 -20.45 16.86
CA LEU A 35 -15.72 -20.64 16.25
C LEU A 35 -15.68 -21.71 15.16
N THR A 36 -14.63 -21.75 14.34
CA THR A 36 -14.43 -22.85 13.38
C THR A 36 -14.33 -24.20 14.10
N PHE A 37 -13.54 -24.27 15.17
CA PHE A 37 -13.39 -25.49 15.97
C PHE A 37 -14.72 -25.95 16.59
N LYS A 38 -15.56 -25.00 17.01
CA LYS A 38 -16.92 -25.27 17.52
C LYS A 38 -17.95 -25.63 16.44
N GLY A 39 -17.56 -25.72 15.17
CA GLY A 39 -18.41 -26.15 14.06
C GLY A 39 -19.17 -25.02 13.35
N TYR A 40 -18.91 -23.74 13.68
CA TYR A 40 -19.48 -22.63 12.92
C TYR A 40 -18.83 -22.55 11.53
N ARG A 41 -19.64 -22.22 10.52
CA ARG A 41 -19.20 -22.06 9.14
C ARG A 41 -19.13 -20.57 8.79
N PHE A 42 -17.99 -20.15 8.27
CA PHE A 42 -17.81 -18.84 7.67
C PHE A 42 -18.09 -18.94 6.18
N ARG A 43 -18.96 -18.07 5.67
CA ARG A 43 -19.23 -17.99 4.23
C ARG A 43 -18.15 -17.15 3.58
N ASP A 44 -17.71 -17.57 2.40
CA ASP A 44 -16.77 -16.81 1.60
C ASP A 44 -17.41 -15.46 1.26
N THR A 45 -16.87 -14.40 1.86
CA THR A 45 -17.21 -13.04 1.50
C THR A 45 -16.30 -12.71 0.34
N GLY A 46 -16.82 -12.85 -0.90
CA GLY A 46 -16.04 -12.88 -2.14
C GLY A 46 -14.90 -11.85 -2.22
N SER A 47 -13.91 -12.18 -3.06
CA SER A 47 -12.63 -11.48 -3.21
C SER A 47 -12.72 -9.97 -2.92
N ARG A 48 -12.09 -9.55 -1.82
CA ARG A 48 -12.03 -8.15 -1.43
C ARG A 48 -11.38 -7.31 -2.52
N PRO A 49 -11.76 -6.02 -2.64
CA PRO A 49 -11.03 -5.09 -3.48
C PRO A 49 -9.67 -4.83 -2.83
N GLN A 50 -8.62 -5.53 -3.30
CA GLN A 50 -7.21 -5.27 -2.95
C GLN A 50 -6.84 -3.79 -3.07
N VAL A 51 -7.57 -3.07 -3.92
CA VAL A 51 -7.53 -1.61 -4.13
C VAL A 51 -7.67 -0.82 -2.84
N ALA A 52 -8.63 -1.17 -1.97
CA ALA A 52 -8.88 -0.42 -0.74
C ALA A 52 -7.74 -0.58 0.28
N ALA A 53 -7.17 -1.78 0.39
CA ALA A 53 -6.06 -2.06 1.28
C ALA A 53 -4.75 -1.40 0.82
N ALA A 54 -4.46 -1.46 -0.48
CA ALA A 54 -3.25 -0.86 -1.06
C ALA A 54 -3.24 0.68 -0.86
N THR A 55 -4.40 1.31 -1.02
CA THR A 55 -4.54 2.76 -0.84
C THR A 55 -4.57 3.18 0.61
N SER A 56 -5.14 2.38 1.52
CA SER A 56 -5.20 2.75 2.95
C SER A 56 -3.84 2.77 3.63
N ASN A 57 -2.88 1.95 3.16
CA ASN A 57 -1.54 1.88 3.75
C ASN A 57 -0.56 2.92 3.19
N LEU A 58 -0.89 3.54 2.06
CA LEU A 58 -0.11 4.60 1.44
C LEU A 58 -0.26 5.89 2.26
N LYS A 59 0.77 6.22 3.07
CA LYS A 59 0.83 7.37 3.99
C LYS A 59 2.24 8.00 4.00
N THR A 60 2.33 9.30 4.26
CA THR A 60 3.63 9.98 4.45
C THR A 60 4.24 9.64 5.80
N ALA A 61 5.54 9.93 5.97
CA ALA A 61 6.22 9.72 7.24
C ALA A 61 5.57 10.51 8.39
N GLU A 62 5.15 11.74 8.13
CA GLU A 62 4.46 12.58 9.11
C GLU A 62 3.06 12.05 9.46
N GLU A 63 2.28 11.64 8.46
CA GLU A 63 0.97 11.00 8.68
C GLU A 63 1.12 9.73 9.53
N LEU A 64 2.13 8.90 9.22
CA LEU A 64 2.42 7.69 9.99
C LEU A 64 2.82 7.99 11.43
N GLU A 65 3.63 9.03 11.66
CA GLU A 65 4.02 9.46 13.00
C GLU A 65 2.83 9.96 13.81
N ASN A 66 1.99 10.81 13.21
CA ASN A 66 0.82 11.38 13.88
C ASN A 66 -0.19 10.28 14.26
N GLU A 67 -0.45 9.33 13.36
CA GLU A 67 -1.32 8.19 13.67
C GLU A 67 -0.77 7.29 14.77
N ASP A 68 0.54 7.03 14.76
CA ASP A 68 1.21 6.23 15.81
C ASP A 68 1.07 6.93 17.16
N ARG A 69 1.31 8.23 17.19
CA ARG A 69 1.15 9.07 18.39
C ARG A 69 -0.28 9.09 18.90
N GLU A 70 -1.27 9.22 18.01
CA GLU A 70 -2.69 9.17 18.36
C GLU A 70 -3.06 7.79 18.92
N ALA A 71 -2.66 6.70 18.26
CA ALA A 71 -2.92 5.34 18.71
C ALA A 71 -2.29 5.06 20.09
N GLN A 72 -1.04 5.47 20.29
CA GLN A 72 -0.36 5.39 21.58
C GLN A 72 -1.07 6.23 22.65
N SER A 73 -1.55 7.43 22.31
CA SER A 73 -2.28 8.28 23.26
C SER A 73 -3.62 7.65 23.69
N ALA A 74 -4.35 7.02 22.76
CA ALA A 74 -5.58 6.31 23.06
C ALA A 74 -5.31 5.07 23.93
N LYS A 75 -4.25 4.31 23.62
CA LYS A 75 -3.80 3.17 24.44
C LYS A 75 -3.43 3.60 25.86
N LEU A 76 -2.74 4.74 25.98
CA LEU A 76 -2.39 5.33 27.27
C LEU A 76 -3.64 5.65 28.10
N GLN A 77 -4.63 6.31 27.49
CA GLN A 77 -5.88 6.64 28.16
C GLN A 77 -6.60 5.39 28.67
N GLU A 78 -6.67 4.33 27.87
CA GLU A 78 -7.32 3.08 28.28
C GLU A 78 -6.57 2.37 29.42
N LEU A 79 -5.22 2.37 29.40
CA LEU A 79 -4.42 1.81 30.49
C LEU A 79 -4.65 2.57 31.81
N ILE A 80 -4.69 3.90 31.77
CA ILE A 80 -4.98 4.74 32.94
C ILE A 80 -6.41 4.49 33.43
N ARG A 81 -7.38 4.36 32.50
CA ARG A 81 -8.79 4.11 32.84
C ARG A 81 -8.97 2.78 33.55
N ARG A 82 -8.24 1.73 33.15
CA ARG A 82 -8.29 0.41 33.82
C ARG A 82 -7.60 0.41 35.17
N GLY A 83 -6.47 1.12 35.28
CA GLY A 83 -5.82 1.42 36.56
C GLY A 83 -5.25 0.22 37.32
N THR A 84 -5.10 -0.95 36.71
CA THR A 84 -4.48 -2.10 37.38
C THR A 84 -2.97 -1.85 37.57
N PRO A 85 -2.30 -2.45 38.59
CA PRO A 85 -0.88 -2.22 38.81
C PRO A 85 0.00 -2.51 37.59
N ARG A 86 -0.37 -3.52 36.79
CA ARG A 86 0.32 -3.87 35.54
C ARG A 86 0.05 -2.83 34.44
N ASP A 87 -1.17 -2.34 34.32
CA ASP A 87 -1.53 -1.33 33.32
C ASP A 87 -0.88 0.02 33.61
N LEU A 88 -0.77 0.42 34.89
CA LEU A 88 -0.10 1.65 35.29
C LEU A 88 1.41 1.62 35.00
N ALA A 89 2.05 0.46 35.20
CA ALA A 89 3.45 0.28 34.81
C ALA A 89 3.64 0.43 33.27
N GLN A 90 2.74 -0.16 32.48
CA GLN A 90 2.76 0.00 31.02
C GLN A 90 2.45 1.44 30.58
N ALA A 91 1.52 2.11 31.27
CA ALA A 91 1.19 3.51 31.02
C ALA A 91 2.39 4.42 31.28
N GLN A 92 3.16 4.17 32.34
CA GLN A 92 4.36 4.96 32.67
C GLN A 92 5.44 4.81 31.59
N GLU A 93 5.69 3.59 31.10
CA GLU A 93 6.62 3.35 29.99
C GLU A 93 6.14 4.04 28.70
N LEU A 94 4.84 3.97 28.40
CA LEU A 94 4.27 4.61 27.21
C LEU A 94 4.31 6.15 27.30
N MET A 95 4.08 6.74 28.47
CA MET A 95 4.26 8.19 28.69
C MET A 95 5.72 8.61 28.45
N LYS A 96 6.67 7.80 28.93
CA LYS A 96 8.09 8.06 28.76
C LYS A 96 8.50 8.03 27.28
N ALA A 97 7.96 7.07 26.51
CA ALA A 97 8.16 7.00 25.06
C ALA A 97 7.56 8.22 24.35
N LEU A 98 6.30 8.59 24.65
CA LEU A 98 5.63 9.77 24.07
C LEU A 98 6.31 11.10 24.43
N ALA A 99 6.98 11.18 25.58
CA ALA A 99 7.75 12.35 26.00
C ALA A 99 9.13 12.45 25.31
N GLY A 100 9.49 11.51 24.44
CA GLY A 100 10.75 11.53 23.70
C GLY A 100 11.97 11.11 24.52
N ALA A 101 11.78 10.44 25.67
CA ALA A 101 12.88 10.01 26.52
C ALA A 101 13.73 8.87 25.92
N ASN A 102 13.29 8.27 24.79
CA ASN A 102 14.06 7.29 24.04
C ASN A 102 13.91 7.54 22.53
N PRO A 103 14.70 8.47 21.95
CA PRO A 103 14.62 8.80 20.52
C PRO A 103 15.00 7.63 19.62
N ASP A 104 15.88 6.73 20.06
CA ASP A 104 16.32 5.56 19.29
C ASP A 104 15.24 4.48 19.16
N ALA A 105 14.21 4.51 20.01
CA ALA A 105 13.07 3.60 19.92
C ALA A 105 11.99 4.10 18.95
N LYS A 106 12.12 5.31 18.41
CA LYS A 106 11.17 5.87 17.45
C LYS A 106 11.27 5.06 16.14
N PRO A 107 10.15 4.51 15.62
CA PRO A 107 10.15 3.84 14.34
C PRO A 107 10.65 4.76 13.22
N ASP A 108 11.43 4.21 12.29
CA ASP A 108 11.82 4.95 11.09
C ASP A 108 10.62 5.04 10.13
N TYR A 109 9.85 6.13 10.26
CA TYR A 109 8.67 6.40 9.45
C TYR A 109 9.01 6.72 7.99
N ARG A 110 10.20 7.27 7.73
CA ARG A 110 10.67 7.58 6.37
C ARG A 110 10.89 6.29 5.60
N THR A 111 11.61 5.33 6.18
CA THR A 111 11.82 4.01 5.58
C THR A 111 10.50 3.25 5.38
N GLN A 112 9.55 3.36 6.29
CA GLN A 112 8.22 2.76 6.13
C GLN A 112 7.44 3.37 4.96
N ALA A 113 7.40 4.70 4.86
CA ALA A 113 6.75 5.40 3.75
C ALA A 113 7.40 5.03 2.40
N LEU A 114 8.73 5.01 2.34
CA LEU A 114 9.48 4.57 1.15
C LEU A 114 9.18 3.11 0.77
N THR A 115 8.99 2.22 1.75
CA THR A 115 8.66 0.82 1.49
C THR A 115 7.28 0.68 0.83
N GLU A 116 6.27 1.41 1.30
CA GLU A 116 4.93 1.39 0.68
C GLU A 116 4.96 2.03 -0.71
N LEU A 117 5.77 3.06 -0.89
CA LEU A 117 6.01 3.72 -2.16
C LEU A 117 6.72 2.80 -3.17
N ASN A 118 7.71 2.01 -2.76
CA ASN A 118 8.36 0.98 -3.59
C ASN A 118 7.39 -0.14 -4.02
N LYS A 119 6.41 -0.49 -3.17
CA LYS A 119 5.35 -1.44 -3.56
C LYS A 119 4.47 -0.87 -4.67
N LEU A 120 4.26 0.44 -4.68
CA LEU A 120 3.50 1.11 -5.73
C LEU A 120 4.31 1.16 -7.03
N GLU A 121 5.60 1.46 -6.96
CA GLU A 121 6.51 1.37 -8.12
C GLU A 121 6.54 -0.05 -8.70
N SER A 122 6.60 -1.08 -7.87
CA SER A 122 6.53 -2.48 -8.31
C SER A 122 5.24 -2.78 -9.09
N LYS A 123 4.12 -2.12 -8.76
CA LYS A 123 2.85 -2.24 -9.50
C LYS A 123 2.89 -1.51 -10.84
N VAL A 124 3.60 -0.38 -10.94
CA VAL A 124 3.87 0.29 -12.21
C VAL A 124 4.67 -0.62 -13.13
N VAL A 125 5.76 -1.22 -12.61
CA VAL A 125 6.60 -2.17 -13.36
C VAL A 125 5.77 -3.34 -13.84
N LEU A 126 5.01 -3.99 -12.94
CA LEU A 126 4.14 -5.10 -13.29
C LEU A 126 3.14 -4.72 -14.39
N LEU A 127 2.48 -3.56 -14.30
CA LEU A 127 1.52 -3.13 -15.32
C LEU A 127 2.20 -2.89 -16.67
N ASN A 128 3.40 -2.29 -16.69
CA ASN A 128 4.16 -2.15 -17.93
C ASN A 128 4.55 -3.51 -18.51
N GLU A 129 5.05 -4.44 -17.70
CA GLU A 129 5.46 -5.78 -18.13
C GLU A 129 4.29 -6.56 -18.73
N ILE A 130 3.13 -6.58 -18.08
CA ILE A 130 1.97 -7.28 -18.62
C ILE A 130 1.45 -6.61 -19.88
N LEU A 131 1.49 -5.27 -19.98
CA LEU A 131 1.10 -4.53 -21.19
C LEU A 131 2.05 -4.78 -22.37
N ASP A 132 3.35 -4.96 -22.11
CA ASP A 132 4.35 -5.27 -23.14
C ASP A 132 4.18 -6.69 -23.69
N ASN A 133 3.59 -7.60 -22.91
CA ASN A 133 3.34 -8.99 -23.29
C ASN A 133 1.93 -9.26 -23.83
N VAL A 134 1.09 -8.23 -24.01
CA VAL A 134 -0.25 -8.39 -24.58
C VAL A 134 -0.15 -8.94 -25.99
N ASP A 135 -0.75 -10.11 -26.22
CA ASP A 135 -0.80 -10.68 -27.55
C ASP A 135 -1.95 -10.06 -28.35
N VAL A 136 -1.61 -8.94 -29.02
CA VAL A 136 -2.52 -8.21 -29.89
C VAL A 136 -2.97 -9.08 -31.09
N ALA A 137 -2.20 -10.09 -31.49
CA ALA A 137 -2.50 -10.94 -32.64
C ALA A 137 -3.56 -12.02 -32.32
N SER A 138 -3.62 -12.51 -31.09
CA SER A 138 -4.65 -13.47 -30.65
C SER A 138 -5.93 -12.79 -30.13
N GLY A 139 -5.94 -11.46 -30.01
CA GLY A 139 -7.13 -10.68 -29.66
C GLY A 139 -7.47 -10.70 -28.16
N GLU A 140 -6.45 -10.73 -27.30
CA GLU A 140 -6.60 -10.63 -25.85
C GLU A 140 -7.47 -9.42 -25.48
N ARG A 141 -8.50 -9.64 -24.66
CA ARG A 141 -9.46 -8.60 -24.26
C ARG A 141 -9.32 -8.28 -22.78
N PHE A 142 -9.14 -7.01 -22.48
CA PHE A 142 -9.21 -6.49 -21.11
C PHE A 142 -10.63 -6.68 -20.56
N ALA A 143 -10.75 -7.44 -19.48
CA ALA A 143 -12.00 -7.71 -18.78
C ALA A 143 -12.00 -7.01 -17.42
N GLN A 144 -13.17 -6.57 -16.96
CA GLN A 144 -13.29 -5.99 -15.63
C GLN A 144 -12.90 -7.03 -14.56
N GLY A 145 -12.01 -6.65 -13.65
CA GLY A 145 -11.50 -7.54 -12.60
C GLY A 145 -10.39 -8.49 -13.05
N ASP A 146 -9.86 -8.38 -14.27
CA ASP A 146 -8.62 -9.05 -14.64
C ASP A 146 -7.39 -8.42 -13.95
N VAL A 147 -6.21 -8.98 -14.18
CA VAL A 147 -4.97 -8.51 -13.54
C VAL A 147 -4.65 -7.06 -13.96
N TYR A 148 -4.90 -6.70 -15.22
CA TYR A 148 -4.68 -5.35 -15.74
C TYR A 148 -5.55 -4.32 -15.01
N ASP A 149 -6.85 -4.60 -14.91
CA ASP A 149 -7.85 -3.74 -14.29
C ASP A 149 -7.60 -3.61 -12.78
N GLN A 150 -7.23 -4.69 -12.10
CA GLN A 150 -6.88 -4.66 -10.68
C GLN A 150 -5.66 -3.78 -10.40
N VAL A 151 -4.58 -3.93 -11.17
CA VAL A 151 -3.36 -3.14 -10.97
C VAL A 151 -3.60 -1.68 -11.34
N ALA A 152 -4.26 -1.42 -12.48
CA ALA A 152 -4.62 -0.06 -12.91
C ALA A 152 -5.55 0.64 -11.92
N SER A 153 -6.50 -0.09 -11.31
CA SER A 153 -7.38 0.46 -10.27
C SER A 153 -6.62 0.88 -9.02
N ILE A 154 -5.62 0.09 -8.58
CA ILE A 154 -4.74 0.45 -7.46
C ILE A 154 -3.98 1.74 -7.77
N LEU A 155 -3.33 1.81 -8.94
CA LEU A 155 -2.54 2.98 -9.35
C LEU A 155 -3.40 4.24 -9.50
N THR A 156 -4.58 4.11 -10.13
CA THR A 156 -5.55 5.21 -10.26
C THR A 156 -5.97 5.75 -8.91
N SER A 157 -6.23 4.85 -7.95
CA SER A 157 -6.65 5.23 -6.60
C SER A 157 -5.52 5.84 -5.76
N ALA A 158 -4.26 5.58 -6.10
CA ALA A 158 -3.09 6.16 -5.45
C ALA A 158 -2.74 7.57 -5.96
N ARG A 159 -3.09 7.92 -7.21
CA ARG A 159 -2.79 9.25 -7.81
C ARG A 159 -3.18 10.45 -6.94
N PRO A 160 -4.42 10.56 -6.41
CA PRO A 160 -4.82 11.73 -5.64
C PRO A 160 -3.98 11.92 -4.37
N LYS A 161 -3.56 10.81 -3.73
CA LYS A 161 -2.70 10.86 -2.55
C LYS A 161 -1.33 11.41 -2.88
N ILE A 162 -0.70 10.89 -3.95
CA ILE A 162 0.62 11.36 -4.38
C ILE A 162 0.57 12.83 -4.78
N GLN A 163 -0.50 13.27 -5.47
CA GLN A 163 -0.69 14.67 -5.80
C GLN A 163 -0.74 15.56 -4.54
N GLY A 164 -1.45 15.11 -3.50
CA GLY A 164 -1.47 15.78 -2.20
C GLY A 164 -0.09 15.83 -1.55
N TRP A 165 0.67 14.73 -1.62
CA TRP A 165 2.02 14.67 -1.05
C TRP A 165 2.99 15.60 -1.76
N ILE A 166 2.93 15.71 -3.08
CA ILE A 166 3.73 16.69 -3.86
C ILE A 166 3.42 18.10 -3.37
N SER A 167 2.13 18.45 -3.25
CA SER A 167 1.72 19.78 -2.79
C SER A 167 2.19 20.11 -1.37
N ASN A 168 2.25 19.12 -0.48
CA ASN A 168 2.72 19.31 0.90
C ASN A 168 4.26 19.34 0.96
N ALA A 169 4.93 18.46 0.19
CA ALA A 169 6.38 18.34 0.15
C ALA A 169 7.08 19.60 -0.39
N GLU A 170 6.42 20.36 -1.28
CA GLU A 170 6.90 21.68 -1.72
C GLU A 170 7.16 22.65 -0.56
N THR A 171 6.45 22.48 0.57
CA THR A 171 6.57 23.34 1.75
C THR A 171 7.32 22.66 2.89
N ASP A 172 7.03 21.40 3.16
CA ASP A 172 7.39 20.73 4.43
C ASP A 172 8.49 19.67 4.29
N ASP A 173 8.71 19.11 3.09
CA ASP A 173 9.70 18.03 2.85
C ASP A 173 10.28 18.07 1.42
N PRO A 174 11.14 19.06 1.10
CA PRO A 174 11.68 19.22 -0.24
C PRO A 174 12.60 18.06 -0.66
N GLU A 175 13.14 17.28 0.28
CA GLU A 175 14.00 16.13 -0.03
C GLU A 175 13.22 14.97 -0.68
N SER A 176 11.95 14.79 -0.30
CA SER A 176 11.10 13.71 -0.82
C SER A 176 10.34 14.12 -2.10
N LEU A 177 10.31 15.42 -2.42
CA LEU A 177 9.55 15.98 -3.53
C LEU A 177 9.91 15.33 -4.88
N ASP A 178 11.20 15.21 -5.19
CA ASP A 178 11.68 14.62 -6.45
C ASP A 178 11.21 13.16 -6.60
N THR A 179 11.20 12.40 -5.50
CA THR A 179 10.75 11.00 -5.49
C THR A 179 9.24 10.92 -5.75
N PHE A 180 8.44 11.81 -5.15
CA PHE A 180 7.01 11.85 -5.38
C PHE A 180 6.66 12.26 -6.82
N LEU A 181 7.38 13.23 -7.39
CA LEU A 181 7.23 13.65 -8.78
C LEU A 181 7.55 12.51 -9.75
N GLN A 182 8.69 11.83 -9.56
CA GLN A 182 9.11 10.71 -10.39
C GLN A 182 8.04 9.61 -10.44
N ILE A 183 7.49 9.23 -9.28
CA ILE A 183 6.46 8.18 -9.23
C ILE A 183 5.13 8.65 -9.78
N ASN A 184 4.77 9.93 -9.60
CA ASN A 184 3.59 10.49 -10.22
C ASN A 184 3.66 10.37 -11.75
N ASP A 185 4.81 10.71 -12.35
CA ASP A 185 5.05 10.61 -13.78
C ASP A 185 5.02 9.16 -14.28
N GLN A 186 5.65 8.25 -13.55
CA GLN A 186 5.62 6.82 -13.84
C GLN A 186 4.18 6.26 -13.83
N ILE A 187 3.39 6.62 -12.83
CA ILE A 187 1.98 6.22 -12.70
C ILE A 187 1.14 6.80 -13.83
N ASN A 188 1.29 8.09 -14.14
CA ASN A 188 0.59 8.74 -15.24
C ASN A 188 0.92 8.06 -16.57
N THR A 189 2.20 7.76 -16.80
CA THR A 189 2.68 7.12 -18.04
C THR A 189 2.04 5.75 -18.21
N VAL A 190 2.12 4.86 -17.21
CA VAL A 190 1.59 3.50 -17.36
C VAL A 190 0.06 3.47 -17.44
N LEU A 191 -0.64 4.37 -16.75
CA LEU A 191 -2.11 4.47 -16.85
C LEU A 191 -2.55 4.98 -18.22
N ASN A 192 -1.84 5.97 -18.79
CA ASN A 192 -2.12 6.44 -20.15
C ASN A 192 -1.92 5.31 -21.18
N ARG A 193 -0.88 4.47 -21.00
CA ARG A 193 -0.66 3.27 -21.82
C ARG A 193 -1.83 2.28 -21.70
N TYR A 194 -2.24 1.97 -20.47
CA TYR A 194 -3.38 1.09 -20.22
C TYR A 194 -4.67 1.63 -20.88
N GLU A 195 -4.95 2.93 -20.75
CA GLU A 195 -6.11 3.56 -21.39
C GLU A 195 -6.03 3.55 -22.92
N ALA A 196 -4.84 3.72 -23.51
CA ALA A 196 -4.62 3.61 -24.94
C ALA A 196 -4.88 2.18 -25.44
N PHE A 197 -4.39 1.17 -24.73
CA PHE A 197 -4.69 -0.25 -24.99
C PHE A 197 -6.20 -0.53 -24.94
N LYS A 198 -6.93 -0.04 -23.94
CA LYS A 198 -8.39 -0.21 -23.86
C LYS A 198 -9.13 0.45 -25.02
N ARG A 199 -8.60 1.54 -25.57
CA ARG A 199 -9.15 2.24 -26.75
C ARG A 199 -8.76 1.59 -28.09
N GLY A 200 -7.84 0.62 -28.09
CA GLY A 200 -7.30 0.00 -29.29
C GLY A 200 -6.24 0.84 -30.02
N ASP A 201 -5.68 1.85 -29.35
CA ASP A 201 -4.63 2.72 -29.88
C ASP A 201 -3.24 2.18 -29.48
N TYR A 202 -2.80 1.14 -30.18
CA TYR A 202 -1.57 0.42 -29.84
C TYR A 202 -0.28 1.23 -30.10
N GLU A 203 -0.32 2.21 -31.01
CA GLU A 203 0.81 3.12 -31.24
C GLU A 203 1.01 4.05 -30.04
N ALA A 204 -0.08 4.64 -29.52
CA ALA A 204 -0.02 5.47 -28.31
C ALA A 204 0.28 4.67 -27.04
N ALA A 205 0.05 3.36 -27.05
CA ALA A 205 0.28 2.47 -25.93
C ALA A 205 1.72 1.90 -25.86
N ARG A 206 2.55 2.15 -26.88
CA ARG A 206 3.96 1.75 -26.90
C ARG A 206 4.67 2.34 -25.69
N ASN A 207 5.50 1.53 -25.05
CA ASN A 207 6.30 1.97 -23.92
C ASN A 207 7.20 3.13 -24.37
N PRO A 208 7.01 4.37 -23.88
CA PRO A 208 7.99 5.41 -24.08
C PRO A 208 9.15 5.06 -23.15
N ILE A 209 10.11 4.28 -23.66
CA ILE A 209 11.34 4.00 -22.91
C ILE A 209 11.92 5.37 -22.52
N PRO A 210 12.08 5.66 -21.22
CA PRO A 210 12.73 6.88 -20.79
C PRO A 210 14.10 6.97 -21.47
N ALA A 211 14.44 8.11 -22.09
CA ALA A 211 15.68 8.27 -22.84
C ALA A 211 16.97 7.97 -22.02
N GLU A 212 16.85 7.93 -20.69
CA GLU A 212 17.88 7.51 -19.75
C GLU A 212 18.20 5.99 -19.82
N LEU A 213 17.20 5.14 -20.07
CA LEU A 213 17.37 3.67 -20.15
C LEU A 213 17.75 3.18 -21.56
N SER A 214 17.47 3.95 -22.60
CA SER A 214 17.81 3.57 -23.99
C SER A 214 19.32 3.66 -24.30
N LYS A 215 20.10 4.38 -23.48
CA LYS A 215 21.57 4.52 -23.67
C LYS A 215 22.39 3.34 -23.13
N GLN A 216 21.81 2.44 -22.33
CA GLN A 216 22.54 1.29 -21.77
C GLN A 216 22.52 0.03 -22.65
N GLN A 217 21.84 0.07 -23.80
CA GLN A 217 21.82 -1.03 -24.79
C GLN A 217 22.47 -0.60 -26.11
N GLN A 218 23.70 -0.09 -26.05
CA GLN A 218 24.62 -0.29 -27.17
C GLN A 218 25.57 -1.42 -26.80
N PRO A 219 25.49 -2.59 -27.46
CA PRO A 219 26.57 -3.56 -27.37
C PRO A 219 27.79 -2.93 -28.04
N ASP A 220 28.87 -2.74 -27.27
CA ASP A 220 30.21 -2.53 -27.81
C ASP A 220 30.59 -3.74 -28.67
N SER A 221 30.12 -3.75 -29.90
CA SER A 221 30.62 -4.63 -30.95
C SER A 221 31.98 -4.11 -31.37
N LEU A 222 33.02 -4.50 -30.61
CA LEU A 222 34.41 -4.40 -31.04
C LEU A 222 34.87 -5.75 -31.61
N ILE A 223 34.56 -5.95 -32.89
CA ILE A 223 35.29 -6.76 -33.89
C ILE A 223 35.21 -5.88 -35.15
N ASP A 224 36.26 -5.42 -35.83
CA ASP A 224 37.47 -6.11 -36.30
C ASP A 224 38.55 -5.09 -36.78
N PHE A 225 39.74 -5.65 -37.06
CA PHE A 225 40.97 -5.16 -37.73
C PHE A 225 42.19 -4.81 -36.86
#